data_AF-A0A1B7MGM8-F1
#
_entry.id   AF-A0A1B7MGM8-F1
#
_cell.length_a   1.000
_cell.length_b   1.000
_cell.length_c   1.000
_cell.angle_alpha   90.00
_cell.angle_beta   90.00
_cell.angle_gamma   90.00
#
_symmetry.space_group_name_H-M   'P 1'
#
loop_
_entity.id
_entity.type
_entity.pdbx_description
1 polymer ?
#
loop_
_entity_poly.entity_id
_entity_poly.type
_entity_poly.pdbx_seq_one_letter_code
_entity_poly.pdbx_strand_id
1 'polypeptide(L)'
;MRLNNTNIMAGLLLTTTAVFVSTQPPLASLLPYTIRPCYIFALFSFMHALGSLLCGLAVVNIYDACDRTWVKDVMMSSRFRLCCTLIFIGWPSISLTISIILLITSLLIACYAPGVWWLQMLVTIEVMSWAWLPPLFLWCAVP
;
A
#
# COMPACT_ATOMS: atom_id res chain seq x y z
N MET A 1 -17.44 4.95 -4.86
CA MET A 1 -16.77 5.88 -3.92
C MET A 1 -15.53 5.27 -3.25
N ARG A 2 -15.60 4.09 -2.61
CA ARG A 2 -14.44 3.47 -1.95
C ARG A 2 -13.25 3.17 -2.88
N LEU A 3 -13.49 2.57 -4.06
CA LEU A 3 -12.43 2.28 -5.05
C LEU A 3 -11.75 3.54 -5.60
N ASN A 4 -12.47 4.66 -5.71
CA ASN A 4 -11.89 5.93 -6.17
C ASN A 4 -10.85 6.45 -5.17
N ASN A 5 -11.14 6.38 -3.88
CA ASN A 5 -10.21 6.78 -2.82
C ASN A 5 -8.96 5.89 -2.82
N THR A 6 -9.12 4.58 -3.01
CA THR A 6 -8.01 3.63 -3.15
C THR A 6 -7.12 3.99 -4.34
N ASN A 7 -7.70 4.33 -5.50
CA ASN A 7 -6.94 4.73 -6.69
C ASN A 7 -6.19 6.05 -6.49
N ILE A 8 -6.80 7.04 -5.83
CA ILE A 8 -6.14 8.30 -5.49
C ILE A 8 -4.94 8.03 -4.58
N MET A 9 -5.12 7.22 -3.53
CA MET A 9 -4.05 6.89 -2.60
C MET A 9 -2.93 6.09 -3.27
N ALA A 10 -3.27 5.17 -4.17
CA ALA A 10 -2.30 4.45 -5.00
C ALA A 10 -1.48 5.40 -5.88
N GLY A 11 -2.10 6.41 -6.50
CA GLY A 11 -1.41 7.42 -7.30
C GLY A 11 -0.44 8.28 -6.47
N LEU A 12 -0.84 8.66 -5.26
CA LEU A 12 0.03 9.40 -4.33
C LEU A 12 1.24 8.56 -3.93
N LEU A 13 1.03 7.30 -3.51
CA LEU A 13 2.11 6.37 -3.15
C LEU A 13 3.05 6.08 -4.32
N LEU A 14 2.49 5.91 -5.53
CA LEU A 14 3.25 5.74 -6.75
C LEU A 14 4.15 6.95 -7.02
N THR A 15 3.63 8.17 -6.85
CA THR A 15 4.40 9.40 -7.06
C THR A 15 5.53 9.51 -6.05
N THR A 16 5.26 9.27 -4.77
CA THR A 16 6.27 9.31 -3.70
C THR A 16 7.37 8.28 -3.92
N THR A 17 7.01 7.03 -4.24
CA THR A 17 7.98 5.97 -4.52
C THR A 17 8.79 6.25 -5.79
N ALA A 18 8.17 6.83 -6.83
CA ALA A 18 8.87 7.25 -8.04
C ALA A 18 9.93 8.32 -7.74
N VAL A 19 9.63 9.28 -6.86
CA VAL A 19 10.60 10.30 -6.42
C VAL A 19 11.77 9.64 -5.69
N PHE A 20 11.52 8.74 -4.73
CA PHE A 20 12.61 8.07 -4.01
C PHE A 20 13.48 7.18 -4.90
N VAL A 21 12.91 6.58 -5.95
CA VAL A 21 13.65 5.76 -6.91
C VAL A 21 14.45 6.61 -7.90
N SER A 22 13.92 7.77 -8.30
CA SER A 22 14.53 8.60 -9.36
C SER A 22 15.49 9.67 -8.86
N THR A 23 15.44 10.04 -7.57
CA THR A 23 16.23 11.14 -7.02
C THR A 23 17.36 10.65 -6.12
N GLN A 24 18.46 11.40 -6.11
CA GLN A 24 19.54 11.19 -5.14
C GLN A 24 19.23 11.92 -3.82
N PRO A 25 19.59 11.35 -2.66
CA PRO A 25 19.39 12.00 -1.37
C PRO A 25 20.18 13.31 -1.31
N PRO A 26 19.54 14.45 -1.00
CA PRO A 26 20.24 15.72 -0.87
C PRO A 26 21.25 15.70 0.28
N LEU A 27 20.98 14.92 1.33
CA LEU A 27 21.91 14.64 2.43
C LEU A 27 21.97 13.13 2.71
N ALA A 28 22.86 12.43 2.02
CA ALA A 28 23.11 11.00 2.25
C ALA A 28 23.59 10.69 3.68
N SER A 29 24.18 11.65 4.39
CA SER A 29 24.58 11.51 5.79
C SER A 29 23.41 11.47 6.77
N LEU A 30 22.24 11.98 6.38
CA LEU A 30 21.08 12.13 7.26
C LEU A 30 19.95 11.15 6.91
N LEU A 31 19.74 10.88 5.62
CA LEU A 31 18.74 9.92 5.15
C LEU A 31 19.24 9.18 3.89
N PRO A 32 20.07 8.13 4.03
CA PRO A 32 20.60 7.36 2.91
C PRO A 32 19.56 6.42 2.30
N TYR A 33 18.51 6.94 1.65
CA TYR A 33 17.46 6.12 1.05
C TYR A 33 17.85 5.41 -0.27
N THR A 34 19.06 5.65 -0.77
CA THR A 34 19.63 4.96 -1.96
C THR A 34 20.42 3.71 -1.66
N ILE A 35 20.52 3.31 -0.38
CA ILE A 35 21.14 2.02 -0.04
C ILE A 35 20.35 0.86 -0.65
N ARG A 36 21.06 -0.20 -1.04
CA ARG A 36 20.49 -1.36 -1.75
C ARG A 36 19.18 -1.89 -1.15
N PRO A 37 19.05 -2.15 0.17
CA PRO A 37 17.80 -2.66 0.72
C PRO A 37 16.64 -1.67 0.56
N CYS A 38 16.84 -0.39 0.87
CA CYS A 38 15.82 0.65 0.71
C CYS A 38 15.34 0.77 -0.73
N TYR A 39 16.28 0.73 -1.68
CA TYR A 39 15.98 0.83 -3.10
C TYR A 39 15.15 -0.35 -3.60
N ILE A 40 15.49 -1.58 -3.20
CA ILE A 40 14.72 -2.80 -3.55
C ILE A 40 13.30 -2.71 -2.99
N PHE A 41 13.14 -2.34 -1.71
CA PHE A 41 11.81 -2.18 -1.10
C PHE A 41 10.99 -1.07 -1.76
N ALA A 42 11.62 0.06 -2.12
CA ALA A 42 10.95 1.16 -2.83
C ALA A 42 10.49 0.75 -4.23
N LEU A 43 11.27 -0.05 -4.95
CA LEU A 43 10.88 -0.61 -6.25
C LEU A 43 9.69 -1.57 -6.15
N PHE A 44 9.71 -2.49 -5.18
CA PHE A 44 8.55 -3.36 -4.96
C PHE A 44 7.31 -2.58 -4.57
N SER A 45 7.47 -1.54 -3.72
CA SER A 45 6.38 -0.64 -3.36
C SER A 45 5.80 0.07 -4.59
N PHE A 46 6.65 0.58 -5.48
CA PHE A 46 6.24 1.20 -6.75
C PHE A 46 5.46 0.22 -7.64
N MET A 47 5.95 -1.01 -7.81
CA MET A 47 5.27 -2.02 -8.63
C MET A 47 3.91 -2.41 -8.06
N HIS A 48 3.81 -2.56 -6.73
CA HIS A 48 2.54 -2.86 -6.06
C HIS A 48 1.55 -1.69 -6.09
N ALA A 49 2.02 -0.44 -6.02
CA ALA A 49 1.19 0.75 -6.18
C ALA A 49 0.65 0.86 -7.61
N LEU A 50 1.51 0.64 -8.61
CA LEU A 50 1.14 0.65 -10.03
C LEU A 50 0.13 -0.47 -10.33
N GLY A 51 0.40 -1.69 -9.83
CA GLY A 51 -0.49 -2.83 -9.97
C GLY A 51 -1.84 -2.60 -9.30
N SER A 52 -1.86 -2.00 -8.10
CA SER A 52 -3.10 -1.61 -7.42
C SER A 52 -3.93 -0.65 -8.26
N LEU A 53 -3.30 0.37 -8.85
CA LEU A 53 -3.97 1.38 -9.67
C LEU A 53 -4.54 0.77 -10.97
N LEU A 54 -3.75 -0.06 -11.67
CA LEU A 54 -4.20 -0.76 -12.88
C LEU A 54 -5.34 -1.74 -12.60
N CYS A 55 -5.22 -2.56 -11.55
CA CYS A 55 -6.28 -3.48 -11.14
C CYS A 55 -7.54 -2.72 -10.69
N GLY A 56 -7.38 -1.63 -9.93
CA GLY A 56 -8.50 -0.80 -9.49
C GLY A 56 -9.26 -0.18 -10.66
N LEU A 57 -8.55 0.33 -11.66
CA LEU A 57 -9.14 0.86 -12.89
C LEU A 57 -9.85 -0.24 -13.70
N ALA A 58 -9.20 -1.39 -13.89
CA ALA A 58 -9.78 -2.52 -14.60
C ALA A 58 -11.07 -3.01 -13.94
N VAL A 59 -11.09 -3.14 -12.60
CA VAL A 59 -12.29 -3.52 -11.84
C VAL A 59 -13.40 -2.50 -12.08
N VAL A 60 -13.13 -1.19 -11.94
CA VAL A 60 -14.15 -0.16 -12.17
C VAL A 60 -14.72 -0.23 -13.59
N ASN A 61 -13.87 -0.36 -14.60
CA ASN A 61 -14.30 -0.41 -16.00
C ASN A 61 -15.12 -1.67 -16.31
N ILE A 62 -14.74 -2.83 -15.80
CA ILE A 62 -15.51 -4.08 -15.99
C ILE A 62 -16.88 -3.95 -15.34
N TYR A 63 -16.95 -3.41 -14.12
CA TYR A 63 -18.22 -3.24 -13.42
C TYR A 63 -19.13 -2.20 -14.06
N ASP A 64 -18.58 -1.18 -14.71
CA ASP A 64 -19.35 -0.18 -15.44
C ASP A 64 -19.86 -0.72 -16.79
N ALA A 65 -19.09 -1.60 -17.43
CA ALA A 65 -19.46 -2.21 -18.71
C ALA A 65 -20.44 -3.40 -18.57
N CYS A 66 -20.52 -4.04 -17.41
CA CYS A 66 -21.39 -5.20 -17.19
C CYS A 66 -22.75 -4.83 -16.60
N ASP A 67 -23.83 -5.36 -17.17
CA ASP A 67 -25.17 -5.25 -16.59
C ASP A 67 -25.26 -5.95 -15.23
N ARG A 68 -25.94 -5.31 -14.27
CA ARG A 68 -26.10 -5.83 -12.90
C ARG A 68 -26.73 -7.22 -12.85
N THR A 69 -27.66 -7.50 -13.76
CA THR A 69 -28.32 -8.81 -13.88
C THR A 69 -27.34 -9.87 -14.35
N TRP A 70 -26.54 -9.57 -15.38
CA TRP A 70 -25.52 -10.47 -15.89
C TRP A 70 -24.42 -10.79 -14.87
N VAL A 71 -23.95 -9.79 -14.11
CA VAL A 71 -22.96 -10.01 -13.04
C VAL A 71 -23.50 -10.96 -11.98
N LYS A 72 -24.75 -10.77 -11.56
CA LYS A 72 -25.38 -11.65 -10.57
C LYS A 72 -25.51 -13.08 -11.10
N ASP A 73 -26.00 -13.24 -12.33
CA ASP A 73 -26.31 -14.56 -12.86
C ASP A 73 -25.07 -15.36 -13.27
N VAL A 74 -23.99 -14.69 -13.70
CA VAL A 74 -22.76 -15.35 -14.18
C VAL A 74 -21.64 -15.37 -13.13
N MET A 75 -21.36 -14.24 -12.47
CA MET A 75 -20.28 -14.16 -11.46
C MET A 75 -20.71 -14.69 -10.10
N MET A 76 -21.99 -14.63 -9.73
CA MET A 76 -22.49 -15.18 -8.45
C MET A 76 -23.18 -16.54 -8.59
N SER A 77 -23.05 -17.21 -9.74
CA SER A 77 -23.65 -18.52 -10.01
C SER A 77 -23.21 -19.62 -9.01
N SER A 78 -21.98 -19.56 -8.50
CA SER A 78 -21.47 -20.52 -7.53
C SER A 78 -20.75 -19.84 -6.37
N ARG A 79 -20.72 -20.48 -5.19
CA ARG A 79 -20.03 -19.94 -4.01
C ARG A 79 -18.53 -19.72 -4.26
N PHE A 80 -17.91 -20.57 -5.08
CA PHE A 80 -16.50 -20.39 -5.46
C PHE A 80 -16.29 -19.14 -6.32
N ARG A 81 -17.13 -18.93 -7.34
CA ARG A 81 -17.04 -17.73 -8.20
C ARG A 81 -17.29 -16.46 -7.41
N LEU A 82 -18.26 -16.48 -6.49
CA LEU A 82 -18.51 -15.36 -5.59
C LEU A 82 -17.27 -15.03 -4.73
N CYS A 83 -16.61 -16.03 -4.13
CA CYS A 83 -15.37 -15.81 -3.39
C CYS A 83 -14.25 -15.25 -4.29
N CYS A 84 -14.05 -15.80 -5.49
CA CYS A 84 -13.05 -15.30 -6.44
C CYS A 84 -13.33 -13.85 -6.84
N THR A 85 -14.59 -13.50 -7.14
CA THR A 85 -14.98 -12.14 -7.49
C THR A 85 -14.76 -11.17 -6.32
N LEU A 86 -15.07 -11.57 -5.09
CA LEU A 86 -14.77 -10.76 -3.90
C LEU A 86 -13.26 -10.54 -3.70
N ILE A 87 -12.45 -11.58 -3.89
CA ILE A 87 -10.97 -11.46 -3.83
C ILE A 87 -10.48 -10.51 -4.93
N PHE A 88 -11.01 -10.62 -6.14
CA PHE A 88 -10.60 -9.78 -7.27
C PHE A 88 -10.95 -8.30 -7.06
N ILE A 89 -12.12 -8.00 -6.49
CA ILE A 89 -12.51 -6.64 -6.11
C ILE A 89 -11.64 -6.11 -4.97
N GLY A 90 -11.28 -6.97 -4.01
CA GLY A 90 -10.42 -6.61 -2.87
C GLY A 90 -8.94 -6.47 -3.22
N TRP A 91 -8.49 -7.11 -4.30
CA TRP A 91 -7.10 -7.14 -4.75
C TRP A 91 -6.39 -5.79 -4.82
N PRO A 92 -6.97 -4.73 -5.44
CA PRO A 92 -6.33 -3.41 -5.45
C PRO A 92 -6.05 -2.88 -4.04
N SER A 93 -6.93 -3.14 -3.09
CA SER A 93 -6.72 -2.73 -1.69
C SER A 93 -5.62 -3.54 -1.02
N ILE A 94 -5.56 -4.86 -1.25
CA ILE A 94 -4.51 -5.73 -0.71
C ILE A 94 -3.14 -5.32 -1.27
N SER A 95 -3.03 -5.12 -2.59
CA SER A 95 -1.79 -4.69 -3.23
C SER A 95 -1.34 -3.31 -2.72
N LEU A 96 -2.29 -2.40 -2.47
CA LEU A 96 -1.99 -1.09 -1.91
C LEU A 96 -1.43 -1.20 -0.49
N THR A 97 -2.03 -2.03 0.35
CA THR A 97 -1.53 -2.28 1.72
C THR A 97 -0.11 -2.84 1.70
N ILE A 98 0.18 -3.79 0.81
CA ILE A 98 1.54 -4.34 0.63
C ILE A 98 2.51 -3.22 0.21
N SER A 99 2.12 -2.37 -0.76
CA SER A 99 2.93 -1.23 -1.18
C SER A 99 3.28 -0.29 -0.02
N ILE A 100 2.32 0.03 0.84
CA ILE A 100 2.51 0.88 2.03
C ILE A 100 3.50 0.25 3.00
N ILE A 101 3.34 -1.03 3.32
CA ILE A 101 4.22 -1.75 4.26
C ILE A 101 5.67 -1.75 3.73
N LEU A 102 5.86 -2.01 2.43
CA LEU A 102 7.18 -1.99 1.80
C LEU A 102 7.81 -0.59 1.84
N LEU A 103 7.03 0.46 1.60
CA LEU A 103 7.52 1.83 1.66
C LEU A 103 7.92 2.23 3.09
N ILE A 104 7.09 1.93 4.08
CA ILE A 104 7.40 2.14 5.49
C ILE A 104 8.69 1.41 5.85
N THR A 105 8.82 0.14 5.45
CA THR A 105 10.02 -0.66 5.71
C THR A 105 11.26 -0.02 5.08
N SER A 106 11.18 0.45 3.83
CA SER A 106 12.27 1.17 3.16
C SER A 106 12.70 2.42 3.94
N LEU A 107 11.74 3.23 4.39
CA LEU A 107 12.00 4.45 5.15
C LEU A 107 12.58 4.17 6.53
N LEU A 108 12.09 3.14 7.25
CA LEU A 108 12.64 2.73 8.53
C LEU A 108 14.12 2.34 8.39
N ILE A 109 14.45 1.50 7.40
CA ILE A 109 15.83 1.10 7.13
C ILE A 109 16.70 2.34 6.84
N ALA A 110 16.19 3.30 6.05
CA ALA A 110 16.92 4.54 5.74
C ALA A 110 17.17 5.40 6.99
N CYS A 111 16.21 5.48 7.91
CA CYS A 111 16.34 6.26 9.16
C CYS A 111 17.27 5.62 10.19
N TYR A 112 17.33 4.29 10.26
CA TYR A 112 18.21 3.60 11.20
C TYR A 112 19.66 3.48 10.71
N ALA A 113 19.90 3.49 9.39
CA ALA A 113 21.23 3.34 8.79
C ALA A 113 22.29 4.38 9.22
N PRO A 114 22.01 5.70 9.29
CA PRO A 114 23.04 6.70 9.59
C PRO A 114 23.39 6.82 11.08
N GLY A 115 22.69 6.13 11.99
CA GLY A 115 23.01 6.14 13.43
C GLY A 115 22.67 7.45 14.14
N VAL A 116 21.87 8.32 13.54
CA VAL A 116 21.52 9.64 14.09
C VAL A 116 20.48 9.49 15.21
N TRP A 117 20.90 9.64 16.45
CA TRP A 117 20.08 9.37 17.65
C TRP A 117 18.74 10.12 17.70
N TRP A 118 18.71 11.41 17.38
CA TRP A 118 17.47 12.20 17.41
C TRP A 118 16.46 11.74 16.35
N LEU A 119 16.95 11.34 15.17
CA LEU A 119 16.10 10.84 14.09
C LEU A 119 15.51 9.47 14.45
N GLN A 120 16.33 8.59 15.02
CA GLN A 120 15.90 7.28 15.50
C GLN A 120 14.85 7.40 16.61
N MET A 121 15.02 8.34 17.55
CA MET A 121 14.04 8.63 18.61
C MET A 121 12.69 9.02 18.01
N LEU A 122 12.66 10.01 17.10
CA LEU A 122 11.42 10.47 16.47
C LEU A 122 10.71 9.35 15.70
N VAL A 123 11.44 8.58 14.91
CA VAL A 123 10.89 7.45 14.14
C VAL A 123 10.34 6.36 15.07
N THR A 124 11.01 6.08 16.19
CA THR A 124 10.55 5.08 17.15
C THR A 124 9.28 5.53 17.85
N ILE A 125 9.17 6.83 18.21
CA ILE A 125 7.95 7.41 18.77
C ILE A 125 6.78 7.29 17.79
N GLU A 126 7.03 7.61 16.52
CA GLU A 126 6.03 7.47 15.47
C GLU A 126 5.56 6.02 15.34
N VAL A 127 6.47 5.04 15.22
CA VAL A 127 6.10 3.61 15.14
C VAL A 127 5.30 3.17 16.37
N MET A 128 5.69 3.62 17.56
CA MET A 128 4.95 3.35 18.79
C MET A 128 3.53 3.93 18.74
N SER A 129 3.34 5.13 18.17
CA SER A 129 2.01 5.72 18.03
C SER A 129 1.06 4.94 17.12
N TRP A 130 1.58 4.17 16.17
CA TRP A 130 0.76 3.29 15.32
C TRP A 130 0.58 1.90 15.92
N ALA A 131 1.57 1.41 16.69
CA ALA A 131 1.59 0.05 17.21
C ALA A 131 0.47 -0.27 18.22
N TRP A 132 -0.05 0.71 18.95
CA TRP A 132 -1.15 0.51 19.91
C TRP A 132 -2.55 0.56 19.27
N LEU A 133 -2.67 1.02 18.02
CA LEU A 133 -3.97 1.12 17.34
C LEU A 133 -4.60 -0.26 17.06
N PRO A 134 -3.89 -1.29 16.54
CA PRO A 134 -4.49 -2.60 16.34
C PRO A 134 -4.97 -3.29 17.63
N PRO A 135 -4.20 -3.29 18.75
CA PRO A 135 -4.68 -3.79 20.04
C PRO A 135 -5.92 -3.05 20.55
N LEU A 136 -5.96 -1.71 20.45
CA LEU A 136 -7.10 -0.92 20.88
C LEU A 136 -8.35 -1.24 20.04
N PHE A 137 -8.17 -1.39 18.73
CA PHE A 137 -9.24 -1.79 17.82
C PHE A 137 -9.74 -3.21 18.13
N LEU A 138 -8.83 -4.14 18.43
CA LEU A 138 -9.19 -5.49 18.87
C LEU A 138 -9.99 -5.45 20.17
N TRP A 139 -9.55 -4.66 21.14
CA TRP A 139 -10.23 -4.49 22.43
C TRP A 139 -11.65 -3.95 22.25
N CYS A 140 -11.85 -2.96 21.39
CA CYS A 140 -13.19 -2.44 21.07
C CYS A 140 -14.06 -3.41 20.25
N ALA A 141 -13.46 -4.38 19.57
CA ALA A 141 -14.18 -5.35 18.73
C ALA A 141 -14.58 -6.62 19.49
N VAL A 142 -14.04 -6.85 20.70
CA VAL A 142 -14.47 -7.93 21.58
C VAL A 142 -15.76 -7.49 22.30
N PRO A 143 -16.86 -8.25 22.19
CA PRO A 143 -18.15 -7.92 22.81
C PRO A 143 -18.13 -8.03 24.34
#